data_AF-A0A425XWC3-F1
#
_entry.id   AF-A0A425XWC3-F1
#
_cell.length_a   1.000
_cell.length_b   1.000
_cell.length_c   1.000
_cell.angle_alpha   90.00
_cell.angle_beta   90.00
_cell.angle_gamma   90.00
#
_symmetry.space_group_name_H-M   'P 1'
#
loop_
_entity.id
_entity.type
_entity.pdbx_description
1 polymer ?
#
loop_
_entity_poly.entity_id
_entity_poly.type
_entity_poly.pdbx_seq_one_letter_code
_entity_poly.pdbx_strand_id
1 'polypeptide(L)'
;MRIILIFFQLASLGLFSQVVKESKLVYNKEIIYSYKVTHVSCEKNISVNNLYLVCYGTPWRLDTLNQIKVNWAPSLNDIFRKTAGTGVIENKLRIWMHPPRYNEFSILEYSPFPYVKFPLQIGREWNWELALGKYWENKSLSVRADDIMKYIYLIESHEKVKFEFSEKEIDCYKITSKSINERFDSSLTCYFNKDYGFVNLFYKNIDKSELRFELIDICFKEDILNLDSIFKY
;
A
#
# COMPACT_ATOMS: atom_id res chain seq x y z
N MET A 1 -10.48 -74.06 21.84
CA MET A 1 -9.22 -73.32 21.60
C MET A 1 -9.58 -72.02 20.89
N ARG A 2 -9.63 -70.90 21.62
CA ARG A 2 -10.18 -69.61 21.15
C ARG A 2 -9.11 -68.81 20.42
N ILE A 3 -9.40 -68.42 19.19
CA ILE A 3 -8.58 -67.50 18.37
C ILE A 3 -8.94 -66.08 18.79
N ILE A 4 -7.97 -65.33 19.32
CA ILE A 4 -8.08 -63.90 19.61
C ILE A 4 -7.58 -63.15 18.37
N LEU A 5 -8.50 -62.49 17.65
CA LEU A 5 -8.18 -61.53 16.59
C LEU A 5 -8.04 -60.14 17.23
N ILE A 6 -6.81 -59.64 17.28
CA ILE A 6 -6.51 -58.27 17.69
C ILE A 6 -6.70 -57.37 16.45
N PHE A 7 -7.74 -56.54 16.46
CA PHE A 7 -7.90 -55.45 15.50
C PHE A 7 -7.01 -54.28 15.92
N PHE A 8 -5.97 -53.99 15.14
CA PHE A 8 -5.28 -52.70 15.20
C PHE A 8 -6.12 -51.66 14.44
N GLN A 9 -6.79 -50.76 15.17
CA GLN A 9 -7.28 -49.52 14.60
C GLN A 9 -6.09 -48.56 14.39
N LEU A 10 -5.63 -48.45 13.15
CA LEU A 10 -4.81 -47.33 12.72
C LEU A 10 -5.69 -46.08 12.66
N ALA A 11 -5.62 -45.26 13.70
CA ALA A 11 -6.14 -43.90 13.67
C ALA A 11 -5.35 -43.10 12.61
N SER A 12 -5.98 -42.81 11.48
CA SER A 12 -5.46 -41.84 10.54
C SER A 12 -5.56 -40.46 11.18
N LEU A 13 -4.44 -40.00 11.75
CA LEU A 13 -4.22 -38.59 12.03
C LEU A 13 -4.23 -37.86 10.69
N GLY A 14 -5.40 -37.38 10.29
CA GLY A 14 -5.55 -36.43 9.21
C GLY A 14 -4.77 -35.17 9.57
N LEU A 15 -3.53 -35.09 9.07
CA LEU A 15 -2.86 -33.80 8.93
C LEU A 15 -3.75 -32.96 8.00
N PHE A 16 -4.53 -32.07 8.60
CA PHE A 16 -5.00 -30.88 7.91
C PHE A 16 -3.74 -30.08 7.54
N SER A 17 -3.17 -30.44 6.38
CA SER A 17 -2.41 -29.50 5.58
C SER A 17 -3.40 -28.41 5.19
N GLN A 18 -3.47 -27.37 6.02
CA GLN A 18 -3.99 -26.09 5.57
C GLN A 18 -3.03 -25.68 4.45
N VAL A 19 -3.42 -25.98 3.22
CA VAL A 19 -2.77 -25.43 2.03
C VAL A 19 -2.89 -23.93 2.21
N VAL A 20 -1.82 -23.31 2.71
CA VAL A 20 -1.66 -21.87 2.72
C VAL A 20 -1.65 -21.50 1.25
N LYS A 21 -2.83 -21.18 0.73
CA LYS A 21 -3.02 -20.71 -0.64
C LYS A 21 -2.06 -19.54 -0.78
N GLU A 22 -1.04 -19.74 -1.61
CA GLU A 22 0.08 -18.84 -1.77
C GLU A 22 -0.47 -17.41 -1.95
N SER A 23 -0.04 -16.47 -1.10
CA SER A 23 -0.47 -15.09 -1.23
C SER A 23 -0.01 -14.61 -2.60
N LYS A 24 -0.95 -14.33 -3.50
CA LYS A 24 -0.65 -13.73 -4.80
C LYS A 24 -0.01 -12.37 -4.53
N LEU A 25 1.29 -12.29 -4.78
CA LEU A 25 2.06 -11.06 -4.61
C LEU A 25 1.61 -10.07 -5.70
N VAL A 26 1.31 -8.85 -5.29
CA VAL A 26 0.66 -7.77 -6.02
C VAL A 26 1.70 -6.84 -6.67
N TYR A 27 2.70 -6.41 -5.89
CA TYR A 27 3.66 -5.38 -6.28
C TYR A 27 5.02 -5.95 -6.73
N ASN A 28 5.23 -7.26 -6.59
CA ASN A 28 6.48 -7.94 -6.98
C ASN A 28 6.63 -8.19 -8.48
N LYS A 29 5.87 -7.50 -9.33
CA LYS A 29 5.88 -7.64 -10.80
C LYS A 29 6.19 -6.31 -11.45
N GLU A 30 6.54 -6.37 -12.73
CA GLU A 30 6.67 -5.16 -13.55
C GLU A 30 5.26 -4.70 -14.00
N ILE A 31 4.68 -3.80 -13.23
CA ILE A 31 3.28 -3.38 -13.37
C ILE A 31 3.14 -1.92 -12.98
N ILE A 32 2.17 -1.23 -13.58
CA ILE A 32 1.90 0.19 -13.34
C ILE A 32 0.47 0.33 -12.85
N TYR A 33 0.32 1.00 -11.71
CA TYR A 33 -0.97 1.37 -11.15
C TYR A 33 -1.20 2.86 -11.41
N SER A 34 -2.31 3.18 -12.05
CA SER A 34 -2.73 4.55 -12.31
C SER A 34 -3.74 4.98 -11.26
N TYR A 35 -3.48 6.08 -10.56
CA TYR A 35 -4.38 6.66 -9.59
C TYR A 35 -4.87 8.04 -10.06
N LYS A 36 -6.17 8.27 -9.91
CA LYS A 36 -6.75 9.62 -9.85
C LYS A 36 -6.50 10.16 -8.46
N VAL A 37 -5.82 11.29 -8.36
CA VAL A 37 -5.46 11.92 -7.10
C VAL A 37 -6.21 13.23 -6.95
N THR A 38 -7.04 13.32 -5.92
CA THR A 38 -7.70 14.57 -5.51
C THR A 38 -6.97 15.15 -4.31
N HIS A 39 -6.52 16.39 -4.42
CA HIS A 39 -5.93 17.16 -3.33
C HIS A 39 -6.87 18.28 -2.92
N VAL A 40 -7.22 18.34 -1.64
CA VAL A 40 -7.94 19.45 -1.03
C VAL A 40 -6.98 20.16 -0.10
N SER A 41 -6.59 21.39 -0.44
CA SER A 41 -5.67 22.17 0.40
C SER A 41 -6.32 22.57 1.73
N CYS A 42 -5.51 23.07 2.66
CA CYS A 42 -6.01 23.64 3.91
C CYS A 42 -6.97 24.83 3.67
N GLU A 43 -6.79 25.56 2.57
CA GLU A 43 -7.65 26.66 2.10
C GLU A 43 -8.87 26.19 1.29
N LYS A 44 -9.07 24.88 1.16
CA LYS A 44 -10.17 24.25 0.39
C LYS A 44 -10.08 24.44 -1.13
N ASN A 45 -8.90 24.76 -1.65
CA ASN A 45 -8.63 24.66 -3.08
C ASN A 45 -8.56 23.18 -3.47
N ILE A 46 -9.18 22.83 -4.59
CA ILE A 46 -9.24 21.46 -5.09
C ILE A 46 -8.41 21.35 -6.35
N SER A 47 -7.50 20.37 -6.40
CA SER A 47 -6.85 19.95 -7.64
C SER A 47 -7.03 18.45 -7.86
N VAL A 48 -7.09 18.05 -9.12
CA VAL A 48 -7.23 16.64 -9.52
C VAL A 48 -6.15 16.35 -10.56
N ASN A 49 -5.33 15.34 -10.30
CA ASN A 49 -4.22 14.95 -11.17
C ASN A 49 -4.15 13.42 -11.28
N ASN A 50 -3.46 12.92 -12.30
CA ASN A 50 -3.09 11.51 -12.35
C ASN A 50 -1.74 11.29 -11.67
N LEU A 51 -1.57 10.12 -11.08
CA LEU A 51 -0.32 9.69 -10.46
C LEU A 51 -0.10 8.20 -10.72
N TYR A 52 1.12 7.83 -11.06
CA TYR A 52 1.46 6.47 -11.46
C TYR A 52 2.42 5.84 -10.45
N LEU A 53 2.07 4.67 -9.92
CA LEU A 53 2.98 3.81 -9.17
C LEU A 53 3.57 2.77 -10.13
N VAL A 54 4.85 2.92 -10.42
CA VAL A 54 5.62 2.01 -11.27
C VAL A 54 6.32 0.99 -10.38
N CYS A 55 5.90 -0.27 -10.49
CA CYS A 55 6.55 -1.40 -9.82
C CYS A 55 7.53 -2.04 -10.79
N TYR A 56 8.76 -2.28 -10.35
CA TYR A 56 9.81 -2.86 -11.22
C TYR A 56 9.99 -4.38 -11.02
N GLY A 57 9.23 -5.01 -10.13
CA GLY A 57 9.34 -6.44 -9.79
C GLY A 57 10.72 -6.90 -9.31
N THR A 58 11.62 -5.98 -9.01
CA THR A 58 13.02 -6.27 -8.67
C THR A 58 13.37 -5.72 -7.29
N PRO A 59 14.26 -6.40 -6.54
CA PRO A 59 14.72 -5.90 -5.26
C PRO A 59 15.38 -4.52 -5.40
N TRP A 60 15.12 -3.65 -4.43
CA TRP A 60 15.83 -2.39 -4.29
C TRP A 60 17.21 -2.68 -3.70
N ARG A 61 18.23 -2.80 -4.56
CA ARG A 61 19.58 -3.28 -4.18
C ARG A 61 20.33 -2.46 -3.12
N LEU A 62 19.86 -1.26 -2.79
CA LEU A 62 20.44 -0.40 -1.75
C LEU A 62 19.74 -0.54 -0.39
N ASP A 63 18.74 -1.41 -0.31
CA ASP A 63 17.90 -1.57 0.86
C ASP A 63 18.22 -2.87 1.63
N THR A 64 18.30 -2.76 2.95
CA THR A 64 18.51 -3.89 3.87
C THR A 64 17.19 -4.55 4.28
N LEU A 65 16.06 -3.95 3.93
CA LEU A 65 14.71 -4.38 4.31
C LEU A 65 14.02 -5.25 3.25
N ASN A 66 14.74 -5.67 2.21
CA ASN A 66 14.23 -6.47 1.08
C ASN A 66 13.01 -5.82 0.38
N GLN A 67 13.00 -4.50 0.24
CA GLN A 67 11.98 -3.79 -0.52
C GLN A 67 12.06 -4.13 -2.00
N ILE A 68 10.90 -4.21 -2.64
CA ILE A 68 10.73 -4.15 -4.09
C ILE A 68 10.88 -2.69 -4.49
N LYS A 69 11.68 -2.42 -5.52
CA LYS A 69 11.84 -1.07 -6.07
C LYS A 69 10.53 -0.63 -6.70
N VAL A 70 10.07 0.55 -6.32
CA VAL A 70 8.94 1.24 -6.97
C VAL A 70 9.28 2.70 -7.23
N ASN A 71 8.45 3.38 -8.01
CA ASN A 71 8.58 4.80 -8.28
C ASN A 71 7.20 5.45 -8.43
N TRP A 72 7.06 6.65 -7.91
CA TRP A 72 5.88 7.48 -8.12
C TRP A 72 6.20 8.50 -9.22
N ALA A 73 5.40 8.50 -10.29
CA ALA A 73 5.58 9.38 -11.43
C ALA A 73 4.33 10.28 -11.62
N PRO A 74 4.49 11.60 -11.81
CA PRO A 74 3.37 12.51 -12.03
C PRO A 74 2.81 12.47 -13.45
N SER A 75 3.53 11.88 -14.40
CA SER A 75 3.09 11.70 -15.79
C SER A 75 3.63 10.40 -16.39
N LEU A 76 3.00 9.91 -17.46
CA LEU A 76 3.49 8.75 -18.22
C LEU A 76 4.92 9.00 -18.76
N ASN A 77 5.24 10.23 -19.18
CA ASN A 77 6.59 10.58 -19.63
C ASN A 77 7.64 10.45 -18.52
N ASP A 78 7.24 10.63 -17.26
CA ASP A 78 8.13 10.54 -16.11
C ASP A 78 8.30 9.10 -15.60
N ILE A 79 7.46 8.14 -16.03
CA ILE A 79 7.62 6.70 -15.73
C ILE A 79 8.97 6.19 -16.22
N PHE A 80 9.42 6.67 -17.38
CA PHE A 80 10.69 6.28 -17.99
C PHE A 80 11.89 7.09 -17.51
N ARG A 81 11.65 8.19 -16.78
CA ARG A 81 12.72 8.98 -16.19
C ARG A 81 13.17 8.30 -14.89
N LYS A 82 14.48 8.22 -14.69
CA LYS A 82 15.07 7.74 -13.43
C LYS A 82 14.85 8.79 -12.33
N THR A 83 13.63 8.92 -11.82
CA THR A 83 13.33 9.73 -10.63
C THR A 83 13.77 8.98 -9.37
N ALA A 84 13.75 9.67 -8.22
CA ALA A 84 14.12 9.11 -6.94
C ALA A 84 13.17 7.95 -6.56
N GLY A 85 13.63 6.72 -6.77
CA GLY A 85 12.87 5.52 -6.44
C GLY A 85 12.59 5.40 -4.94
N THR A 86 11.52 4.69 -4.62
CA THR A 86 11.16 4.30 -3.26
C THR A 86 10.91 2.79 -3.20
N GLY A 87 10.32 2.28 -2.13
CA GLY A 87 10.13 0.85 -1.94
C GLY A 87 8.77 0.40 -1.43
N VAL A 88 8.48 -0.86 -1.74
CA VAL A 88 7.36 -1.64 -1.19
C VAL A 88 7.93 -2.87 -0.51
N ILE A 89 7.57 -3.12 0.74
CA ILE A 89 7.77 -4.43 1.37
C ILE A 89 6.52 -5.24 1.09
N GLU A 90 6.66 -6.38 0.41
CA GLU A 90 5.57 -7.32 0.21
C GLU A 90 6.07 -8.75 0.50
N ASN A 91 5.45 -9.40 1.47
CA ASN A 91 5.76 -10.77 1.85
C ASN A 91 4.58 -11.42 2.58
N LYS A 92 4.76 -12.65 3.05
CA LYS A 92 3.74 -13.45 3.75
C LYS A 92 3.21 -12.81 5.04
N LEU A 93 3.91 -11.82 5.60
CA LEU A 93 3.54 -11.16 6.87
C LEU A 93 2.88 -9.80 6.66
N ARG A 94 3.24 -9.08 5.59
CA ARG A 94 2.75 -7.72 5.36
C ARG A 94 2.91 -7.22 3.93
N ILE A 95 2.13 -6.18 3.63
CA ILE A 95 2.43 -5.20 2.60
C ILE A 95 2.59 -3.83 3.24
N TRP A 96 3.71 -3.16 3.01
CA TRP A 96 3.98 -1.78 3.40
C TRP A 96 4.50 -1.05 2.18
N MET A 97 3.93 0.11 1.87
CA MET A 97 4.28 0.90 0.70
C MET A 97 4.69 2.29 1.12
N HIS A 98 5.83 2.74 0.61
CA HIS A 98 6.26 4.10 0.82
C HIS A 98 5.41 5.06 -0.06
N PRO A 99 4.78 6.10 0.51
CA PRO A 99 4.02 7.10 -0.27
C PRO A 99 4.94 7.96 -1.15
N PRO A 100 4.39 8.71 -2.13
CA PRO A 100 5.14 9.75 -2.85
C PRO A 100 5.59 10.84 -1.88
N ARG A 101 6.71 11.51 -2.20
CA ARG A 101 7.42 12.42 -1.28
C ARG A 101 7.87 13.75 -1.93
N TYR A 102 7.30 14.10 -3.08
CA TYR A 102 7.67 15.30 -3.82
C TYR A 102 6.49 16.29 -3.86
N ASN A 103 6.80 17.58 -3.98
CA ASN A 103 5.81 18.65 -4.07
C ASN A 103 4.74 18.55 -2.95
N GLU A 104 3.46 18.57 -3.30
CA GLU A 104 2.33 18.45 -2.38
C GLU A 104 2.31 17.13 -1.60
N PHE A 105 2.97 16.08 -2.11
CA PHE A 105 3.04 14.77 -1.46
C PHE A 105 4.10 14.67 -0.37
N SER A 106 4.98 15.66 -0.24
CA SER A 106 6.00 15.69 0.83
C SER A 106 5.40 15.60 2.23
N ILE A 107 4.17 16.08 2.40
CA ILE A 107 3.41 15.99 3.66
C ILE A 107 3.14 14.54 4.11
N LEU A 108 3.12 13.59 3.16
CA LEU A 108 2.82 12.19 3.44
C LEU A 108 3.93 11.47 4.23
N GLU A 109 5.13 12.04 4.33
CA GLU A 109 6.16 11.53 5.24
C GLU A 109 5.73 11.62 6.71
N TYR A 110 4.85 12.57 7.03
CA TYR A 110 4.31 12.78 8.38
C TYR A 110 2.94 12.11 8.59
N SER A 111 2.48 11.34 7.62
CA SER A 111 1.19 10.63 7.65
C SER A 111 1.42 9.12 7.77
N PRO A 112 0.43 8.32 8.22
CA PRO A 112 0.56 6.88 8.24
C PRO A 112 0.75 6.35 6.81
N PHE A 113 1.71 5.44 6.60
CA PHE A 113 1.95 4.87 5.28
C PHE A 113 0.92 3.77 4.97
N PRO A 114 0.62 3.47 3.68
CA PRO A 114 -0.17 2.31 3.33
C PRO A 114 0.48 1.03 3.85
N TYR A 115 -0.19 0.39 4.81
CA TYR A 115 0.33 -0.76 5.53
C TYR A 115 -0.81 -1.70 5.89
N VAL A 116 -0.66 -2.98 5.55
CA VAL A 116 -1.53 -4.07 5.99
C VAL A 116 -0.69 -5.26 6.47
N LYS A 117 -1.15 -5.95 7.54
CA LYS A 117 -0.52 -7.18 8.05
C LYS A 117 -1.41 -8.40 7.80
N PHE A 118 -0.78 -9.54 7.49
CA PHE A 118 -1.42 -10.84 7.29
C PHE A 118 -1.35 -11.71 8.55
N PRO A 119 -2.39 -12.52 8.86
CA PRO A 119 -3.65 -12.67 8.12
C PRO A 119 -4.57 -11.44 8.19
N LEU A 120 -5.41 -11.26 7.16
CA LEU A 120 -6.40 -10.17 7.11
C LEU A 120 -7.62 -10.56 7.95
N GLN A 121 -7.66 -10.08 9.19
CA GLN A 121 -8.71 -10.38 10.16
C GLN A 121 -9.29 -9.07 10.70
N ILE A 122 -10.61 -8.92 10.65
CA ILE A 122 -11.33 -7.77 11.22
C ILE A 122 -11.03 -7.68 12.72
N GLY A 123 -10.83 -6.47 13.22
CA GLY A 123 -10.45 -6.21 14.62
C GLY A 123 -8.96 -6.36 14.90
N ARG A 124 -8.15 -6.74 13.89
CA ARG A 124 -6.70 -6.83 14.09
C ARG A 124 -6.06 -5.44 14.09
N GLU A 125 -5.25 -5.21 15.11
CA GLU A 125 -4.53 -3.96 15.30
C GLU A 125 -3.00 -4.14 15.27
N TRP A 126 -2.29 -3.10 14.86
CA TRP A 126 -0.84 -3.02 15.03
C TRP A 126 -0.34 -1.58 15.08
N ASN A 127 0.80 -1.40 15.71
CA ASN A 127 1.52 -0.14 15.72
C ASN A 127 2.61 -0.12 14.64
N TRP A 128 2.92 1.08 14.17
CA TRP A 128 4.08 1.38 13.34
C TRP A 128 4.64 2.73 13.74
N GLU A 129 5.95 2.89 13.61
CA GLU A 129 6.63 4.14 13.89
C GLU A 129 7.64 4.46 12.80
N LEU A 130 7.85 5.76 12.60
CA LEU A 130 8.82 6.32 11.68
C LEU A 130 9.67 7.33 12.43
N ALA A 131 10.96 7.01 12.59
CA ALA A 131 11.94 7.98 13.02
C ALA A 131 12.24 8.92 11.85
N LEU A 132 12.01 10.22 12.05
CA LEU A 132 12.33 11.20 11.03
C LEU A 132 13.84 11.40 10.91
N GLY A 133 14.26 11.85 9.73
CA GLY A 133 15.62 12.31 9.49
C GLY A 133 15.68 13.83 9.43
N LYS A 134 16.86 14.42 9.59
CA LYS A 134 17.08 15.88 9.51
C LYS A 134 16.52 16.54 8.25
N TYR A 135 16.46 15.80 7.14
CA TYR A 135 15.87 16.28 5.88
C TYR A 135 14.38 16.62 6.01
N TRP A 136 13.67 15.99 6.95
CA TRP A 136 12.23 16.12 7.18
C TRP A 136 11.88 17.09 8.31
N GLU A 137 12.85 17.86 8.81
CA GLU A 137 12.56 18.95 9.74
C GLU A 137 11.72 20.03 9.02
N ASN A 138 10.59 20.41 9.62
CA ASN A 138 9.72 21.43 9.07
C ASN A 138 9.19 22.35 10.17
N LYS A 139 9.72 23.58 10.20
CA LYS A 139 9.38 24.59 11.20
C LYS A 139 7.94 25.06 11.14
N SER A 140 7.34 25.19 9.95
CA SER A 140 5.94 25.65 9.84
C SER A 140 4.95 24.61 10.36
N LEU A 141 5.33 23.33 10.30
CA LEU A 141 4.54 22.20 10.82
C LEU A 141 4.98 21.77 12.23
N SER A 142 5.92 22.48 12.86
CA SER A 142 6.48 22.12 14.18
C SER A 142 7.08 20.71 14.25
N VAL A 143 7.61 20.21 13.12
CA VAL A 143 8.30 18.93 12.99
C VAL A 143 9.81 19.13 13.17
N ARG A 144 10.42 18.30 14.02
CA ARG A 144 11.85 18.31 14.35
C ARG A 144 12.54 17.08 13.76
N ALA A 145 13.85 17.19 13.57
CA ALA A 145 14.69 16.14 12.99
C ALA A 145 14.68 14.81 13.76
N ASP A 146 14.43 14.85 15.08
CA ASP A 146 14.45 13.71 16.01
C ASP A 146 13.05 13.22 16.39
N ASP A 147 12.01 13.76 15.76
CA ASP A 147 10.65 13.35 16.03
C ASP A 147 10.39 11.92 15.54
N ILE A 148 9.64 11.17 16.35
CA ILE A 148 9.16 9.83 16.01
C ILE A 148 7.65 9.91 15.79
N MET A 149 7.25 9.68 14.55
CA MET A 149 5.85 9.53 14.17
C MET A 149 5.37 8.14 14.56
N LYS A 150 4.23 8.06 15.24
CA LYS A 150 3.67 6.80 15.72
C LYS A 150 2.22 6.70 15.30
N TYR A 151 1.86 5.54 14.80
CA TYR A 151 0.53 5.28 14.25
C TYR A 151 0.01 3.94 14.75
N ILE A 152 -1.29 3.91 15.02
CA ILE A 152 -2.04 2.67 15.23
C ILE A 152 -2.85 2.38 13.97
N TYR A 153 -2.94 1.11 13.60
CA TYR A 153 -3.72 0.60 12.47
C TYR A 153 -4.76 -0.39 12.96
N LEU A 154 -5.90 -0.46 12.27
CA LEU A 154 -6.99 -1.39 12.54
C LEU A 154 -7.60 -1.88 11.21
N ILE A 155 -7.78 -3.19 11.05
CA ILE A 155 -8.67 -3.73 10.02
C ILE A 155 -10.11 -3.57 10.52
N GLU A 156 -10.80 -2.56 10.02
CA GLU A 156 -12.12 -2.14 10.51
C GLU A 156 -13.25 -3.00 9.94
N SER A 157 -13.21 -3.30 8.65
CA SER A 157 -14.27 -4.06 7.97
C SER A 157 -13.74 -4.84 6.76
N HIS A 158 -14.58 -5.74 6.26
CA HIS A 158 -14.42 -6.42 4.97
C HIS A 158 -15.71 -6.25 4.19
N GLU A 159 -15.65 -5.53 3.08
CA GLU A 159 -16.82 -5.06 2.34
C GLU A 159 -16.59 -5.11 0.83
N LYS A 160 -17.69 -5.26 0.09
CA LYS A 160 -17.68 -5.16 -1.36
C LYS A 160 -17.85 -3.69 -1.74
N VAL A 161 -16.94 -3.18 -2.55
CA VAL A 161 -16.93 -1.76 -2.93
C VAL A 161 -16.91 -1.64 -4.44
N LYS A 162 -17.75 -0.76 -4.96
CA LYS A 162 -17.77 -0.39 -6.37
C LYS A 162 -16.75 0.73 -6.62
N PHE A 163 -15.80 0.50 -7.53
CA PHE A 163 -14.87 1.53 -8.01
C PHE A 163 -15.08 1.78 -9.50
N GLU A 164 -14.67 2.96 -9.97
CA GLU A 164 -14.81 3.36 -11.38
C GLU A 164 -14.08 2.43 -12.35
N PHE A 165 -12.92 1.89 -11.95
CA PHE A 165 -12.10 1.01 -12.81
C PHE A 165 -12.63 -0.42 -12.97
N SER A 166 -13.69 -0.79 -12.25
CA SER A 166 -14.22 -2.16 -12.27
C SER A 166 -15.71 -2.17 -12.57
N GLU A 167 -16.14 -3.05 -13.48
CA GLU A 167 -17.56 -3.28 -13.77
C GLU A 167 -18.30 -3.95 -12.61
N LYS A 168 -17.58 -4.62 -11.71
CA LYS A 168 -18.15 -5.33 -10.55
C LYS A 168 -17.70 -4.66 -9.26
N GLU A 169 -18.42 -4.95 -8.18
CA GLU A 169 -17.88 -4.69 -6.85
C GLU A 169 -16.69 -5.61 -6.59
N ILE A 170 -15.69 -5.10 -5.88
CA ILE A 170 -14.50 -5.85 -5.51
C ILE A 170 -14.44 -5.99 -3.99
N ASP A 171 -14.08 -7.18 -3.51
CA ASP A 171 -13.92 -7.46 -2.09
C ASP A 171 -12.69 -6.72 -1.53
N CYS A 172 -12.91 -5.84 -0.55
CA CYS A 172 -11.86 -5.03 0.05
C CYS A 172 -11.88 -5.14 1.58
N TYR A 173 -10.70 -5.09 2.17
CA TYR A 173 -10.53 -4.81 3.59
C TYR A 173 -10.36 -3.32 3.75
N LYS A 174 -11.15 -2.72 4.65
CA LYS A 174 -10.96 -1.33 5.07
C LYS A 174 -10.00 -1.31 6.24
N ILE A 175 -8.88 -0.62 6.08
CA ILE A 175 -7.88 -0.42 7.13
C ILE A 175 -7.83 1.06 7.47
N THR A 176 -8.01 1.38 8.74
CA THR A 176 -7.86 2.74 9.25
C THR A 176 -6.56 2.86 10.02
N SER A 177 -5.95 4.03 9.98
CA SER A 177 -4.78 4.38 10.76
C SER A 177 -4.85 5.81 11.23
N LYS A 178 -4.41 6.05 12.46
CA LYS A 178 -4.33 7.38 13.05
C LYS A 178 -3.04 7.55 13.83
N SER A 179 -2.50 8.76 13.78
CA SER A 179 -1.42 9.17 14.65
C SER A 179 -1.82 9.09 16.12
N ILE A 180 -0.92 8.56 16.94
CA ILE A 180 -1.03 8.59 18.40
C ILE A 180 -0.29 9.79 19.00
N ASN A 181 0.51 10.51 18.20
CA ASN A 181 1.14 11.75 18.62
C ASN A 181 0.09 12.88 18.53
N GLU A 182 -0.35 13.43 19.66
CA GLU A 182 -1.34 14.52 19.70
C GLU A 182 -0.92 15.74 18.86
N ARG A 183 0.39 16.03 18.79
CA ARG A 183 0.93 17.12 17.96
C ARG A 183 0.76 16.88 16.46
N PHE A 184 0.71 15.63 16.02
CA PHE A 184 0.73 15.25 14.60
C PHE A 184 -0.58 14.58 14.23
N ASP A 185 -1.69 15.31 14.28
CA ASP A 185 -3.00 14.75 13.93
C ASP A 185 -3.08 14.47 12.43
N SER A 186 -2.81 13.22 12.07
CA SER A 186 -2.95 12.69 10.72
C SER A 186 -3.58 11.31 10.75
N SER A 187 -4.22 10.94 9.65
CA SER A 187 -4.87 9.65 9.49
C SER A 187 -4.84 9.17 8.05
N LEU A 188 -4.90 7.86 7.87
CA LEU A 188 -5.08 7.19 6.59
C LEU A 188 -6.23 6.19 6.71
N THR A 189 -7.21 6.28 5.82
CA THR A 189 -8.13 5.17 5.54
C THR A 189 -7.75 4.57 4.20
N CYS A 190 -7.49 3.28 4.15
CA CYS A 190 -7.19 2.58 2.90
C CYS A 190 -8.11 1.39 2.67
N TYR A 191 -8.41 1.16 1.39
CA TYR A 191 -9.11 -0.02 0.91
C TYR A 191 -8.09 -0.94 0.24
N PHE A 192 -7.96 -2.15 0.76
CA PHE A 192 -7.02 -3.15 0.26
C PHE A 192 -7.75 -4.37 -0.31
N ASN A 193 -7.47 -4.68 -1.56
CA ASN A 193 -7.91 -5.89 -2.25
C ASN A 193 -6.72 -6.85 -2.43
N LYS A 194 -6.95 -8.16 -2.30
CA LYS A 194 -5.89 -9.18 -2.37
C LYS A 194 -5.27 -9.34 -3.77
N ASP A 195 -5.98 -8.97 -4.83
CA ASP A 195 -5.53 -9.08 -6.21
C ASP A 195 -4.97 -7.77 -6.76
N TYR A 196 -5.53 -6.63 -6.33
CA TYR A 196 -5.20 -5.30 -6.83
C TYR A 196 -4.34 -4.46 -5.87
N GLY A 197 -4.20 -4.87 -4.61
CA GLY A 197 -3.49 -4.11 -3.59
C GLY A 197 -4.32 -2.97 -3.02
N PHE A 198 -3.68 -1.86 -2.68
CA PHE A 198 -4.35 -0.64 -2.24
C PHE A 198 -5.11 0.01 -3.40
N VAL A 199 -6.44 -0.04 -3.36
CA VAL A 199 -7.31 0.50 -4.43
C VAL A 199 -7.81 1.91 -4.11
N ASN A 200 -7.80 2.30 -2.83
CA ASN A 200 -8.15 3.64 -2.39
C ASN A 200 -7.32 4.03 -1.16
N LEU A 201 -6.81 5.26 -1.13
CA LEU A 201 -6.09 5.85 0.00
C LEU A 201 -6.68 7.22 0.29
N PHE A 202 -7.16 7.42 1.52
CA PHE A 202 -7.70 8.70 1.98
C PHE A 202 -6.90 9.22 3.16
N TYR A 203 -6.13 10.28 2.92
CA TYR A 203 -5.31 10.95 3.93
C TYR A 203 -6.00 12.18 4.48
N LYS A 204 -5.87 12.36 5.79
CA LYS A 204 -5.98 13.67 6.45
C LYS A 204 -4.61 13.98 7.03
N ASN A 205 -4.03 15.09 6.60
CA ASN A 205 -2.65 15.43 6.91
C ASN A 205 -2.56 16.41 8.09
N ILE A 206 -1.36 16.53 8.66
CA ILE A 206 -1.08 17.40 9.82
C ILE A 206 -1.32 18.88 9.56
N ASP A 207 -1.29 19.31 8.30
CA ASP A 207 -1.59 20.69 7.86
C ASP A 207 -3.08 20.90 7.53
N LYS A 208 -3.93 19.91 7.81
CA LYS A 208 -5.38 19.86 7.50
C LYS A 208 -5.72 19.74 6.01
N SER A 209 -4.73 19.51 5.14
CA SER A 209 -5.00 19.10 3.76
C SER A 209 -5.53 17.65 3.71
N GLU A 210 -6.24 17.32 2.64
CA GLU A 210 -6.67 15.95 2.34
C GLU A 210 -6.12 15.51 0.99
N LEU A 211 -5.67 14.26 0.92
CA LEU A 211 -5.28 13.62 -0.34
C LEU A 211 -6.08 12.34 -0.51
N ARG A 212 -6.66 12.15 -1.70
CA ARG A 212 -7.42 10.95 -2.06
C ARG A 212 -6.78 10.32 -3.29
N PHE A 213 -6.41 9.06 -3.20
CA PHE A 213 -5.88 8.28 -4.30
C PHE A 213 -6.92 7.23 -4.64
N GLU A 214 -7.40 7.22 -5.88
CA GLU A 214 -8.39 6.28 -6.37
C GLU A 214 -7.77 5.52 -7.53
N LEU A 215 -7.62 4.20 -7.40
CA LEU A 215 -7.11 3.38 -8.49
C LEU A 215 -8.08 3.49 -9.68
N ILE A 216 -7.55 3.80 -10.86
CA ILE A 216 -8.33 3.94 -12.09
C ILE A 216 -7.92 2.94 -13.18
N ASP A 217 -6.69 2.43 -13.13
CA ASP A 217 -6.20 1.44 -14.10
C ASP A 217 -4.98 0.65 -13.57
N ILE A 218 -4.77 -0.54 -14.13
CA ILE A 218 -3.61 -1.38 -13.88
C ILE A 218 -3.15 -1.97 -15.21
N CYS A 219 -1.92 -1.68 -15.62
CA CYS A 219 -1.34 -2.20 -16.86
C CYS A 219 0.03 -2.82 -16.63
N PHE A 220 0.36 -3.84 -17.44
CA PHE A 220 1.72 -4.35 -17.50
C PHE A 220 2.58 -3.37 -18.29
N LYS A 221 3.86 -3.25 -17.93
CA LYS A 221 4.72 -2.25 -18.57
C LYS A 221 4.95 -2.56 -20.06
N GLU A 222 4.95 -3.83 -20.43
CA GLU A 222 5.02 -4.27 -21.83
C GLU A 222 3.89 -3.66 -22.67
N ASP A 223 2.69 -3.50 -22.09
CA ASP A 223 1.53 -2.93 -22.77
C ASP A 223 1.73 -1.42 -23.03
N ILE A 224 2.42 -0.70 -22.14
CA ILE A 224 2.73 0.73 -22.32
C ILE A 224 3.78 0.96 -23.40
N LEU A 225 4.81 0.11 -23.46
CA LEU A 225 5.85 0.23 -24.50
C LEU A 225 5.28 0.09 -25.91
N ASN A 226 4.22 -0.71 -26.06
CA ASN A 226 3.50 -0.86 -27.31
C ASN A 226 2.71 0.41 -27.68
N LEU A 227 2.13 1.12 -26.71
CA LEU A 227 1.42 2.38 -26.95
C LEU A 227 2.37 3.52 -27.37
N ASP A 228 3.53 3.66 -26.73
CA ASP A 228 4.54 4.67 -27.11
C ASP A 228 5.13 4.44 -28.51
N SER A 229 5.10 3.22 -29.02
CA SER A 229 5.53 2.90 -30.39
C SER A 229 4.50 3.29 -31.46
N ILE A 230 3.22 3.39 -31.08
CA ILE A 230 2.11 3.76 -31.98
C ILE A 230 2.04 5.28 -32.18
N PHE A 231 2.41 6.07 -31.17
CA PHE A 231 2.38 7.55 -31.24
C PHE A 231 3.66 8.18 -31.83
N LYS A 232 4.56 7.37 -32.41
CA LYS A 232 5.82 7.82 -33.03
C LYS A 232 5.82 7.84 -34.56
N TYR A 233 4.65 7.76 -35.21
CA TYR A 233 4.51 7.89 -36.66
C TYR A 233 3.50 8.97 -37.05
#